data_AF-A0A531LVD3-F1
#
_entry.id   AF-A0A531LVD3-F1
#
_cell.length_a   1.000
_cell.length_b   1.000
_cell.length_c   1.000
_cell.angle_alpha   90.00
_cell.angle_beta   90.00
_cell.angle_gamma   90.00
#
_symmetry.space_group_name_H-M   'P 1'
#
loop_
_entity.id
_entity.type
_entity.pdbx_description
1 polymer ?
#
loop_
_entity_poly.entity_id
_entity_poly.type
_entity_poly.pdbx_seq_one_letter_code
_entity_poly.pdbx_strand_id
1 'polypeptide(L)' 'VYAKPKGRPLVDTFVTEVSQDTWIYFPWDMGFTYQKPIADDHAG' A
#
# COMPACT_ATOMS: atom_id res chain seq x y z
N VAL A 1 -0.69 13.10 -5.15
CA VAL A 1 -0.67 11.85 -5.96
C VAL A 1 -1.95 11.06 -5.75
N TYR A 2 -2.26 10.61 -4.53
CA TYR A 2 -3.51 9.91 -4.23
C TYR A 2 -4.48 10.79 -3.43
N ALA A 3 -5.78 10.58 -3.58
CA ALA A 3 -6.82 11.20 -2.74
C ALA A 3 -7.85 10.16 -2.28
N LYS A 4 -8.35 10.29 -1.05
CA LYS A 4 -9.48 9.49 -0.52
C LYS A 4 -10.79 10.29 -0.61
N PRO A 5 -11.97 9.64 -0.71
CA PRO A 5 -13.25 10.33 -0.91
C PRO A 5 -13.53 11.45 0.09
N LYS A 6 -13.25 11.24 1.38
CA LYS A 6 -13.46 12.26 2.42
C LYS A 6 -12.51 13.47 2.31
N GLY A 7 -11.32 13.26 1.75
CA GLY A 7 -10.31 14.31 1.58
C GLY A 7 -10.34 14.98 0.20
N ARG A 8 -11.01 14.37 -0.79
CA ARG A 8 -11.08 14.88 -2.17
C ARG A 8 -11.59 16.32 -2.28
N PRO A 9 -12.61 16.78 -1.54
CA PRO A 9 -13.09 18.17 -1.63
C PRO A 9 -12.09 19.21 -1.13
N LEU A 10 -10.98 18.80 -0.48
CA LEU A 10 -10.03 19.68 0.17
C LEU A 10 -8.76 19.95 -0.67
N VAL A 11 -8.64 19.32 -1.85
CA VAL A 11 -7.46 19.42 -2.71
C VAL A 11 -7.84 19.84 -4.12
N ASP A 12 -7.00 20.63 -4.77
CA ASP A 12 -7.28 21.12 -6.12
C ASP A 12 -7.02 20.05 -7.20
N THR A 13 -6.01 19.21 -7.00
CA THR A 13 -5.61 18.18 -7.97
C THR A 13 -5.08 16.91 -7.31
N PHE A 14 -5.26 15.78 -7.99
CA PHE A 14 -4.71 14.47 -7.62
C PHE A 14 -4.59 13.61 -8.88
N VAL A 15 -3.82 12.51 -8.80
CA VAL A 15 -3.60 11.60 -9.95
C VAL A 15 -4.58 10.43 -9.89
N THR A 16 -4.76 9.82 -8.73
CA THR A 16 -5.62 8.64 -8.56
C THR A 16 -6.43 8.73 -7.27
N GLU A 17 -7.75 8.51 -7.38
CA GLU A 17 -8.60 8.33 -6.22
C GLU A 17 -8.50 6.88 -5.73
N VAL A 18 -8.42 6.69 -4.41
CA VAL A 18 -8.40 5.37 -3.76
C VAL A 18 -9.59 5.24 -2.82
N SER A 19 -10.09 4.02 -2.61
CA SER A 19 -11.23 3.83 -1.71
C SER A 19 -10.90 4.26 -0.27
N GLN A 20 -11.92 4.66 0.49
CA GLN A 20 -11.71 5.21 1.84
C GLN A 20 -11.05 4.19 2.79
N ASP A 21 -11.41 2.92 2.63
CA ASP A 21 -10.94 1.74 3.35
C ASP A 21 -9.61 1.17 2.83
N THR A 22 -9.11 1.66 1.68
CA THR A 22 -7.79 1.23 1.17
C THR A 22 -6.68 1.64 2.15
N TRP A 23 -5.86 0.66 2.56
CA TRP A 23 -4.59 0.89 3.24
C TRP A 23 -3.47 1.01 2.21
N ILE A 24 -2.78 2.15 2.17
CA ILE A 24 -1.70 2.39 1.20
C ILE A 24 -0.36 2.11 1.89
N TYR A 25 0.42 1.20 1.30
CA TYR A 25 1.84 1.06 1.63
C TYR A 25 2.65 1.88 0.63
N PHE A 26 3.31 2.94 1.09
CA PHE A 26 4.19 3.70 0.20
C PHE A 26 5.55 3.00 0.05
N PRO A 27 6.24 3.17 -1.09
CA PRO A 27 7.55 2.57 -1.30
C PRO A 27 8.58 2.93 -0.23
N TRP A 28 8.47 4.12 0.38
CA TRP A 28 9.36 4.59 1.45
C TRP A 28 8.95 4.14 2.85
N ASP A 29 7.72 3.64 3.04
CA ASP A 29 7.30 2.99 4.29
C ASP A 29 7.79 1.54 4.35
N MET A 30 8.17 0.99 3.19
CA MET A 30 8.66 -0.38 3.04
C MET A 30 10.18 -0.42 2.99
N GLY A 31 10.75 -1.57 3.32
CA GLY A 31 12.17 -1.85 3.22
C GLY A 31 12.42 -3.32 2.95
N PHE A 32 13.61 -3.64 2.43
CA PHE A 32 14.01 -5.02 2.26
C PHE A 32 14.22 -5.67 3.63
N THR A 33 13.57 -6.82 3.82
CA THR A 33 13.75 -7.67 4.99
C THR A 33 14.00 -9.09 4.51
N TYR A 34 14.74 -9.87 5.29
CA TYR A 34 14.91 -11.29 4.99
C TYR A 34 13.54 -11.99 5.01
N GLN A 35 13.27 -12.79 3.98
CA GLN A 35 12.10 -13.64 3.89
C GLN A 35 12.58 -15.09 3.83
N LYS A 36 12.10 -15.91 4.77
CA LYS A 36 12.45 -17.34 4.85
C LYS A 36 11.98 -18.06 3.56
N PRO A 37 12.74 -19.03 3.03
CA PRO A 37 12.28 -19.89 1.94
C PRO A 37 10.95 -20.58 2.29
N ILE A 38 10.03 -20.62 1.33
CA ILE A 38 8.71 -21.26 1.50
C ILE A 38 8.86 -22.79 1.67
N ALA A 39 9.90 -23.38 1.10
CA ALA A 39 10.12 -24.84 1.04
C ALA A 39 10.51 -25.50 2.37
N ASP A 40 10.98 -24.75 3.37
CA ASP A 40 11.45 -25.32 4.63
C ASP A 40 10.34 -26.03 5.44
N ASP A 41 9.08 -25.63 5.25
CA ASP A 41 7.93 -26.20 5.95
C ASP A 41 7.18 -27.26 5.11
N HIS A 42 7.64 -27.52 3.88
CA HIS A 42 7.14 -28.62 3.05
C HIS A 42 7.94 -29.89 3.33
N ALA A 43 7.64 -30.55 4.45
CA ALA A 43 7.96 -31.96 4.61
C ALA A 43 7.08 -32.75 3.62
N GLY A 44 7.65 -33.12 2.48
CA GLY A 44 7.05 -34.11 1.58
C GLY A 44 6.91 -35.48 2.23
#